data_AF-A0A934FBG5-F1
#
_entry.id   AF-A0A934FBG5-F1
#
_cell.length_a   1.000
_cell.length_b   1.000
_cell.length_c   1.000
_cell.angle_alpha   90.00
_cell.angle_beta   90.00
_cell.angle_gamma   90.00
#
_symmetry.space_group_name_H-M   'P 1'
#
loop_
_entity.id
_entity.type
_entity.pdbx_description
1 polymer ?
#
loop_
_entity_poly.entity_id
_entity_poly.type
_entity_poly.pdbx_seq_one_letter_code
_entity_poly.pdbx_strand_id
1 'polypeptide(L)'
;MTLLQEDSPLLVAQDGPLKGQRWQLNKTLVLGREPSCDVVITDRQISRFHARLTPTPEGVILEDLGSKNGTHHNGSLLTAPVVLQDGDLLSIAMAQQFIFLVSDATTPLLEGSPASGRLMMDLKSRRVWVNHQQLVPPLSAQQFKLLWLLYKNNGEVVTRADLVAEVWGDEQSAGVSDQALDALVRRLRERIAALDPTHQYITTVRGHGIRLDNPPA
;
A
#
# COMPACT_ATOMS: atom_id res chain seq x y z
N MET A 1 12.83 -26.16 -18.85
CA MET A 1 11.36 -26.22 -18.73
C MET A 1 11.01 -25.95 -17.28
N THR A 2 9.93 -25.18 -17.08
CA THR A 2 9.23 -24.88 -15.81
C THR A 2 9.53 -23.52 -15.16
N LEU A 3 8.66 -22.57 -15.54
CA LEU A 3 7.98 -21.54 -14.73
C LEU A 3 8.77 -20.34 -14.19
N LEU A 4 8.72 -19.24 -14.95
CA LEU A 4 8.60 -17.88 -14.38
C LEU A 4 7.28 -17.31 -14.89
N GLN A 5 6.20 -17.65 -14.20
CA GLN A 5 4.94 -16.94 -14.29
C GLN A 5 4.62 -16.50 -12.87
N GLU A 6 4.09 -15.27 -12.73
CA GLU A 6 3.33 -14.73 -11.60
C GLU A 6 3.90 -13.47 -10.92
N ASP A 7 4.05 -12.39 -11.69
CA ASP A 7 4.08 -11.01 -11.16
C ASP A 7 3.06 -10.16 -11.91
N SER A 8 1.76 -10.43 -11.70
CA SER A 8 0.68 -9.64 -12.30
C SER A 8 -0.27 -9.17 -11.21
N PRO A 9 -0.74 -7.91 -11.24
CA PRO A 9 -1.74 -7.42 -10.28
C PRO A 9 -2.98 -8.32 -10.26
N LEU A 10 -3.62 -8.39 -9.10
CA LEU A 10 -4.80 -9.19 -8.84
C LEU A 10 -6.01 -8.31 -8.61
N LEU A 11 -7.13 -8.69 -9.21
CA LEU A 11 -8.46 -8.26 -8.80
C LEU A 11 -9.06 -9.38 -7.93
N VAL A 12 -9.44 -9.07 -6.70
CA VAL A 12 -10.02 -10.07 -5.77
C VAL A 12 -11.44 -9.65 -5.40
N ALA A 13 -12.40 -10.55 -5.60
CA ALA A 13 -13.79 -10.31 -5.19
C ALA A 13 -13.93 -10.42 -3.67
N GLN A 14 -14.18 -9.29 -3.01
CA GLN A 14 -14.28 -9.19 -1.56
C GLN A 14 -15.71 -9.47 -1.07
N ASP A 15 -16.71 -9.06 -1.85
CA ASP A 15 -18.13 -9.27 -1.53
C ASP A 15 -19.01 -9.35 -2.79
N GLY A 16 -20.22 -9.88 -2.67
CA GLY A 16 -21.15 -10.09 -3.78
C GLY A 16 -21.08 -11.49 -4.42
N PRO A 17 -21.75 -11.70 -5.56
CA PRO A 17 -21.91 -13.02 -6.19
C PRO A 17 -20.60 -13.76 -6.51
N LEU A 18 -19.51 -13.01 -6.71
CA LEU A 18 -18.21 -13.59 -7.07
C LEU A 18 -17.24 -13.71 -5.88
N LYS A 19 -17.69 -13.46 -4.65
CA LYS A 19 -16.84 -13.45 -3.45
C LYS A 19 -15.87 -14.65 -3.38
N GLY A 20 -14.60 -14.34 -3.13
CA GLY A 20 -13.51 -15.32 -3.03
C GLY A 20 -12.84 -15.67 -4.36
N GLN A 21 -13.41 -15.24 -5.50
CA GLN A 21 -12.75 -15.38 -6.80
C GLN A 21 -11.68 -14.30 -6.99
N ARG A 22 -10.74 -14.59 -7.89
CA ARG A 22 -9.59 -13.73 -8.20
C ARG A 22 -9.22 -13.81 -9.67
N TRP A 23 -8.77 -12.69 -10.23
CA TRP A 23 -8.33 -12.57 -11.62
C TRP A 23 -6.96 -11.91 -11.67
N GLN A 24 -6.07 -12.46 -12.47
CA GLN A 24 -4.81 -11.79 -12.83
C GLN A 24 -5.08 -10.75 -13.91
N LEU A 25 -4.50 -9.57 -13.75
CA LEU A 25 -4.60 -8.44 -14.67
C LEU A 25 -3.42 -8.45 -15.64
N ASN A 26 -3.31 -9.54 -16.42
CA ASN A 26 -2.30 -9.71 -17.47
C ASN A 26 -2.78 -9.24 -18.86
N LYS A 27 -4.05 -8.87 -18.97
CA LYS A 27 -4.72 -8.32 -20.14
C LYS A 27 -5.85 -7.40 -19.70
N THR A 28 -6.43 -6.63 -20.63
CA THR A 28 -7.66 -5.90 -20.36
C THR A 28 -8.77 -6.86 -19.92
N LEU A 29 -9.43 -6.54 -18.81
CA LEU A 29 -10.61 -7.25 -18.33
C LEU A 29 -11.83 -6.35 -18.45
N VAL A 30 -12.88 -6.86 -19.08
CA VAL A 30 -14.20 -6.23 -19.08
C VAL A 30 -15.06 -6.90 -18.02
N LEU A 31 -15.66 -6.09 -17.15
CA LEU A 31 -16.60 -6.52 -16.12
C LEU A 31 -18.01 -6.18 -16.57
N GLY A 32 -18.94 -7.12 -16.45
CA GLY A 32 -20.32 -6.88 -16.84
C GLY A 32 -21.20 -8.10 -16.69
N ARG A 33 -22.49 -7.95 -16.99
CA ARG A 33 -23.46 -9.04 -16.96
C ARG A 33 -23.42 -9.90 -18.23
N GLU A 34 -22.90 -9.36 -19.33
CA GLU A 34 -22.89 -10.09 -20.60
C GLU A 34 -21.93 -11.30 -20.50
N PRO A 35 -22.32 -12.49 -20.98
CA PRO A 35 -21.45 -13.68 -20.93
C PRO A 35 -20.12 -13.54 -21.70
N SER A 36 -20.01 -12.55 -22.59
CA SER A 36 -18.78 -12.24 -23.32
C SER A 36 -17.75 -11.43 -22.53
N CYS A 37 -18.09 -10.97 -21.31
CA CYS A 37 -17.17 -10.27 -20.43
C CYS A 37 -16.12 -11.24 -19.84
N ASP A 38 -14.93 -10.74 -19.51
CA ASP A 38 -13.92 -11.53 -18.82
C ASP A 38 -14.31 -11.83 -17.36
N VAL A 39 -15.03 -10.90 -16.73
CA VAL A 39 -15.59 -11.04 -15.39
C VAL A 39 -17.11 -10.91 -15.49
N VAL A 40 -17.79 -12.05 -15.50
CA VAL A 40 -19.25 -12.10 -15.63
C VAL A 40 -19.91 -12.01 -14.27
N ILE A 41 -20.66 -10.93 -14.03
CA ILE A 41 -21.43 -10.70 -12.81
C ILE A 41 -22.92 -10.80 -13.18
N THR A 42 -23.51 -11.97 -12.96
CA THR A 42 -24.94 -12.25 -13.26
C THR A 42 -25.87 -11.60 -12.22
N ASP A 43 -25.98 -10.28 -12.27
CA ASP A 43 -26.90 -9.49 -11.45
C ASP A 43 -27.60 -8.40 -12.27
N ARG A 44 -28.91 -8.21 -12.08
CA ARG A 44 -29.74 -7.27 -12.85
C ARG A 44 -29.30 -5.80 -12.70
N GLN A 45 -28.62 -5.46 -11.62
CA GLN A 45 -28.06 -4.13 -11.37
C GLN A 45 -26.79 -3.86 -12.18
N ILE A 46 -26.20 -4.89 -12.80
CA ILE A 46 -24.97 -4.78 -13.57
C ILE A 46 -25.33 -4.59 -15.06
N SER A 47 -24.78 -3.52 -15.66
CA SER A 47 -24.81 -3.29 -17.11
C SER A 47 -24.16 -4.44 -17.90
N ARG A 48 -24.54 -4.61 -19.17
CA ARG A 48 -23.99 -5.65 -20.05
C ARG A 48 -22.47 -5.59 -20.11
N PHE A 49 -21.95 -4.39 -20.36
CA PHE A 49 -20.54 -4.01 -20.20
C PHE A 49 -20.54 -2.85 -19.21
N HIS A 50 -19.93 -3.03 -18.04
CA HIS A 50 -20.09 -2.11 -16.90
C HIS A 50 -18.83 -1.30 -16.65
N ALA A 51 -17.71 -1.99 -16.48
CA ALA A 51 -16.42 -1.37 -16.19
C ALA A 51 -15.33 -2.10 -16.94
N ARG A 52 -14.20 -1.43 -17.12
CA ARG A 52 -13.00 -1.96 -17.77
C ARG A 52 -11.80 -1.71 -16.89
N LEU A 53 -10.97 -2.74 -16.75
CA LEU A 53 -9.64 -2.66 -16.18
C LEU A 53 -8.62 -2.86 -17.30
N THR A 54 -7.76 -1.88 -17.52
CA THR A 54 -6.74 -1.91 -18.56
C THR A 54 -5.35 -1.83 -17.93
N PRO A 55 -4.55 -2.91 -17.95
CA PRO A 55 -3.15 -2.84 -17.59
C PRO A 55 -2.39 -1.95 -18.60
N THR A 56 -1.63 -0.98 -18.10
CA THR A 56 -0.70 -0.14 -18.86
C THR A 56 0.67 -0.14 -18.18
N PRO A 57 1.73 0.36 -18.84
CA PRO A 57 3.03 0.53 -18.18
C PRO A 57 2.97 1.42 -16.92
N GLU A 58 2.00 2.32 -16.85
CA GLU A 58 1.80 3.26 -15.74
C GLU A 58 0.92 2.71 -14.59
N GLY A 59 0.42 1.49 -14.71
CA GLY A 59 -0.45 0.85 -13.72
C GLY A 59 -1.72 0.27 -14.34
N VAL A 60 -2.74 0.00 -13.52
CA VAL A 60 -4.02 -0.51 -14.03
C VAL A 60 -5.04 0.61 -14.02
N ILE A 61 -5.59 0.95 -15.19
CA ILE A 61 -6.63 1.97 -15.33
C ILE A 61 -7.99 1.32 -15.12
N LEU A 62 -8.79 1.87 -14.21
CA LEU A 62 -10.22 1.59 -14.07
C LEU A 62 -11.03 2.63 -14.82
N GLU A 63 -12.01 2.17 -15.60
CA GLU A 63 -12.93 3.01 -16.37
C GLU A 63 -14.36 2.46 -16.29
N ASP A 64 -15.34 3.35 -16.13
CA ASP A 64 -16.77 3.02 -16.27
C ASP A 64 -17.18 3.11 -17.75
N LEU A 65 -17.92 2.12 -18.25
CA LEU A 65 -18.31 2.02 -19.66
C LEU A 65 -19.72 2.60 -19.93
N GLY A 66 -20.11 3.65 -19.20
CA GLY A 66 -21.45 4.24 -19.27
C GLY A 66 -22.48 3.35 -18.59
N SER A 67 -22.14 2.81 -17.43
CA SER A 67 -23.00 1.90 -16.69
C SER A 67 -24.22 2.62 -16.12
N LYS A 68 -25.32 1.89 -15.91
CA LYS A 68 -26.57 2.49 -15.40
C LYS A 68 -26.47 2.90 -13.92
N ASN A 69 -25.79 2.07 -13.12
CA ASN A 69 -25.74 2.21 -11.66
C ASN A 69 -24.36 2.67 -11.15
N GLY A 70 -23.43 2.95 -12.07
CA GLY A 70 -22.12 3.49 -11.75
C GLY A 70 -21.12 2.46 -11.22
N THR A 71 -19.86 2.75 -11.51
CA THR A 71 -18.69 2.16 -10.86
C THR A 71 -18.22 3.11 -9.75
N HIS A 72 -17.92 2.60 -8.56
CA HIS A 72 -17.38 3.40 -7.47
C HIS A 72 -15.94 2.96 -7.16
N HIS A 73 -15.07 3.94 -6.92
CA HIS A 73 -13.68 3.76 -6.50
C HIS A 73 -13.52 4.35 -5.10
N ASN A 74 -13.07 3.53 -4.14
CA ASN A 74 -12.94 3.90 -2.72
C ASN A 74 -14.20 4.59 -2.15
N GLY A 75 -15.39 4.10 -2.55
CA GLY A 75 -16.68 4.61 -2.10
C GLY A 75 -17.21 5.85 -2.85
N SER A 76 -16.40 6.47 -3.70
CA SER A 76 -16.82 7.62 -4.52
C SER A 76 -17.20 7.17 -5.93
N LEU A 77 -18.24 7.78 -6.52
CA LEU A 77 -18.63 7.49 -7.90
C LEU A 77 -17.49 7.87 -8.86
N LEU A 78 -17.14 6.96 -9.75
CA LEU A 78 -16.13 7.19 -10.78
C LEU A 78 -16.70 8.07 -11.90
N THR A 79 -16.11 9.24 -12.11
CA THR A 79 -16.53 10.21 -13.14
C THR A 79 -15.58 10.30 -14.33
N ALA A 80 -14.35 9.81 -14.16
CA ALA A 80 -13.32 9.72 -15.19
C ALA A 80 -12.42 8.50 -14.92
N PRO A 81 -11.67 7.98 -15.91
CA PRO A 81 -10.72 6.90 -15.68
C PRO A 81 -9.68 7.25 -14.62
N VAL A 82 -9.30 6.27 -13.80
CA VAL A 82 -8.29 6.43 -12.73
C VAL A 82 -7.27 5.30 -12.76
N VAL A 83 -6.02 5.59 -12.39
CA VAL A 83 -4.99 4.56 -12.15
C VAL A 83 -5.16 4.02 -10.74
N LEU A 84 -5.37 2.71 -10.62
CA LEU A 84 -5.56 2.02 -9.35
C LEU A 84 -4.25 1.90 -8.57
N GLN A 85 -4.38 2.01 -7.25
CA GLN A 85 -3.34 1.82 -6.26
C GLN A 85 -3.60 0.56 -5.43
N ASP A 86 -2.54 -0.03 -4.89
CA ASP A 86 -2.65 -1.24 -4.08
C ASP A 86 -3.64 -1.09 -2.91
N GLY A 87 -4.54 -2.07 -2.82
CA GLY A 87 -5.62 -2.12 -1.84
C GLY A 87 -6.77 -1.17 -2.11
N ASP A 88 -6.91 -0.61 -3.32
CA ASP A 88 -8.09 0.15 -3.74
C ASP A 88 -9.34 -0.72 -3.80
N LEU A 89 -10.46 -0.16 -3.36
CA LEU A 89 -11.77 -0.82 -3.39
C LEU A 89 -12.57 -0.38 -4.61
N LEU A 90 -13.14 -1.35 -5.31
CA LEU A 90 -13.98 -1.14 -6.48
C LEU A 90 -15.37 -1.72 -6.22
N SER A 91 -16.41 -0.91 -6.38
CA SER A 91 -17.80 -1.39 -6.32
C SER A 91 -18.46 -1.24 -7.68
N ILE A 92 -19.00 -2.35 -8.20
CA ILE A 92 -19.74 -2.40 -9.46
C ILE A 92 -21.23 -2.44 -9.11
N ALA A 93 -21.92 -1.31 -9.31
CA ALA A 93 -23.22 -1.05 -8.68
C ALA A 93 -23.18 -1.33 -7.15
N MET A 94 -24.32 -1.68 -6.57
CA MET A 94 -24.42 -2.15 -5.18
C MET A 94 -24.31 -3.67 -5.06
N ALA A 95 -23.96 -4.37 -6.14
CA ALA A 95 -24.08 -5.83 -6.22
C ALA A 95 -22.75 -6.58 -6.04
N GLN A 96 -21.62 -5.97 -6.41
CA GLN A 96 -20.33 -6.65 -6.41
C GLN A 96 -19.20 -5.71 -5.96
N GLN A 97 -18.36 -6.17 -5.03
CA GLN A 97 -17.18 -5.43 -4.55
C GLN A 97 -15.89 -6.21 -4.79
N PHE A 98 -14.84 -5.50 -5.20
CA PHE A 98 -13.50 -6.01 -5.39
C PHE A 98 -12.48 -5.18 -4.61
N ILE A 99 -11.33 -5.79 -4.36
CA ILE A 99 -10.09 -5.12 -3.97
C ILE A 99 -9.04 -5.37 -5.05
N PHE A 100 -8.33 -4.31 -5.45
CA PHE A 100 -7.18 -4.40 -6.33
C PHE A 100 -5.91 -4.61 -5.49
N LEU A 101 -5.08 -5.58 -5.85
CA LEU A 101 -3.84 -5.89 -5.17
C LEU A 101 -2.69 -5.97 -6.18
N VAL A 102 -1.55 -5.36 -5.89
CA VAL A 102 -0.32 -5.55 -6.68
C VAL A 102 0.37 -6.82 -6.20
N SER A 103 0.71 -7.73 -7.11
CA SER A 103 1.57 -8.88 -6.78
C SER A 103 3.01 -8.37 -6.73
N ASP A 104 3.68 -8.48 -5.58
CA ASP A 104 5.06 -8.05 -5.41
C ASP A 104 6.03 -8.90 -6.28
N ALA A 105 6.32 -8.45 -7.50
CA ALA A 105 7.69 -8.16 -7.94
C ALA A 105 7.69 -7.25 -9.20
N THR A 106 8.56 -6.24 -9.18
CA THR A 106 8.78 -5.22 -10.22
C THR A 106 7.64 -4.21 -10.39
N THR A 107 7.65 -3.19 -9.52
CA THR A 107 7.17 -1.86 -9.87
C THR A 107 7.81 -1.44 -11.20
N PRO A 108 7.07 -1.10 -12.27
CA PRO A 108 7.68 -0.29 -13.31
C PRO A 108 8.03 1.04 -12.66
N LEU A 109 9.31 1.39 -12.76
CA LEU A 109 9.82 2.74 -12.50
C LEU A 109 8.96 3.74 -13.29
N LEU A 110 7.93 4.28 -12.66
CA LEU A 110 7.28 5.49 -13.13
C LEU A 110 8.11 6.65 -12.64
N GLU A 111 9.02 7.07 -13.51
CA GLU A 111 9.57 8.41 -13.53
C GLU A 111 8.42 9.41 -13.33
N GLY A 112 8.34 10.03 -12.14
CA GLY A 112 7.40 11.14 -11.94
C GLY A 112 6.80 11.35 -10.55
N SER A 113 6.98 10.46 -9.57
CA SER A 113 6.71 10.84 -8.17
C SER A 113 8.01 11.35 -7.53
N PRO A 114 8.11 12.63 -7.13
CA PRO A 114 9.24 13.04 -6.33
C PRO A 114 9.20 12.25 -5.01
N ALA A 115 10.28 11.50 -4.76
CA ALA A 115 10.67 10.95 -3.46
C ALA A 115 9.96 9.69 -2.92
N SER A 116 9.95 8.57 -3.67
CA SER A 116 10.05 7.26 -2.97
C SER A 116 11.50 7.09 -2.53
N GLY A 117 11.77 7.42 -1.26
CA GLY A 117 13.10 7.25 -0.70
C GLY A 117 13.49 5.77 -0.60
N ARG A 118 14.77 5.50 -0.35
CA ARG A 118 15.32 4.14 -0.22
C ARG A 118 14.58 3.28 0.81
N LEU A 119 14.02 3.89 1.85
CA LEU A 119 13.13 3.24 2.82
C LEU A 119 11.68 3.50 2.44
N MET A 120 10.87 2.44 2.37
CA MET A 120 9.44 2.51 2.06
C MET A 120 8.63 1.76 3.13
N MET A 121 7.40 2.20 3.38
CA MET A 121 6.52 1.57 4.35
C MET A 121 5.09 1.45 3.81
N ASP A 122 4.43 0.34 4.13
CA ASP A 122 3.00 0.15 3.93
C ASP A 122 2.29 0.03 5.29
N LEU A 123 1.38 0.97 5.56
CA LEU A 123 0.58 1.03 6.79
C LEU A 123 -0.43 -0.13 6.89
N LYS A 124 -1.04 -0.54 5.77
CA LYS A 124 -2.09 -1.57 5.74
C LYS A 124 -1.50 -2.94 6.05
N SER A 125 -0.40 -3.30 5.39
CA SER A 125 0.26 -4.61 5.60
C SER A 125 1.34 -4.61 6.69
N ARG A 126 1.67 -3.44 7.26
CA ARG A 126 2.76 -3.23 8.24
C ARG A 126 4.11 -3.74 7.75
N ARG A 127 4.37 -3.57 6.45
CA ARG A 127 5.62 -3.97 5.81
C ARG A 127 6.55 -2.77 5.62
N VAL A 128 7.83 -3.07 5.61
CA VAL A 128 8.91 -2.10 5.45
C VAL A 128 9.90 -2.66 4.43
N TRP A 129 10.34 -1.82 3.51
CA TRP A 129 11.38 -2.14 2.52
C TRP A 129 12.52 -1.14 2.65
N VAL A 130 13.74 -1.60 2.37
CA VAL A 130 14.95 -0.77 2.27
C VAL A 130 15.68 -1.22 1.02
N ASN A 131 16.00 -0.30 0.11
CA ASN A 131 16.59 -0.60 -1.21
C ASN A 131 15.83 -1.71 -1.95
N HIS A 132 14.50 -1.64 -1.95
CA HIS A 132 13.58 -2.63 -2.51
C HIS A 132 13.62 -4.03 -1.86
N GLN A 133 14.45 -4.25 -0.82
CA GLN A 133 14.46 -5.50 -0.06
C GLN A 133 13.53 -5.39 1.14
N GLN A 134 12.61 -6.36 1.28
CA GLN A 134 11.69 -6.38 2.41
C GLN A 134 12.41 -6.72 3.72
N LEU A 135 12.07 -5.98 4.77
CA LEU A 135 12.53 -6.22 6.13
C LEU A 135 11.75 -7.38 6.75
N VAL A 136 12.43 -8.52 6.88
CA VAL A 136 11.92 -9.76 7.49
C VAL A 136 12.79 -10.20 8.67
N PRO A 137 12.24 -10.71 9.78
CA PRO A 137 10.80 -10.82 10.12
C PRO A 137 10.10 -9.44 10.20
N PRO A 138 8.77 -9.29 10.28
CA PRO A 138 8.16 -7.96 10.39
C PRO A 138 8.60 -7.20 11.65
N LEU A 139 8.49 -5.86 11.64
CA LEU A 139 8.73 -5.03 12.82
C LEU A 139 7.66 -5.31 13.89
N SER A 140 8.02 -5.15 15.18
CA SER A 140 7.00 -5.14 16.23
C SER A 140 6.07 -3.93 16.07
N ALA A 141 4.86 -3.97 16.66
CA ALA A 141 3.92 -2.86 16.56
C ALA A 141 4.51 -1.52 17.02
N GLN A 142 5.29 -1.51 18.10
CA GLN A 142 5.95 -0.31 18.62
C GLN A 142 7.05 0.19 17.67
N GLN A 143 7.86 -0.72 17.11
CA GLN A 143 8.90 -0.36 16.13
C GLN A 143 8.29 0.20 14.85
N PHE A 144 7.19 -0.38 14.38
CA PHE A 144 6.48 0.06 13.19
C PHE A 144 5.87 1.46 13.40
N LYS A 145 5.17 1.68 14.52
CA LYS A 145 4.62 3.00 14.86
C LYS A 145 5.70 4.08 14.91
N LEU A 146 6.82 3.80 15.57
CA LEU A 146 7.94 4.72 15.68
C LEU A 146 8.48 5.09 14.29
N LEU A 147 8.76 4.08 13.45
CA LEU A 147 9.29 4.31 12.12
C LEU A 147 8.28 5.04 11.23
N TRP A 148 6.99 4.73 11.36
CA TRP A 148 5.91 5.37 10.62
C TRP A 148 5.78 6.85 10.93
N LEU A 149 5.86 7.23 12.21
CA LEU A 149 5.84 8.63 12.61
C LEU A 149 7.05 9.39 12.04
N LEU A 150 8.24 8.79 12.09
CA LEU A 150 9.44 9.37 11.49
C LEU A 150 9.34 9.45 9.95
N TYR A 151 8.72 8.46 9.31
CA TYR A 151 8.53 8.41 7.86
C TYR A 151 7.59 9.50 7.35
N LYS A 152 6.48 9.73 8.06
CA LYS A 152 5.55 10.84 7.75
C LYS A 152 6.20 12.22 7.89
N ASN A 153 7.20 12.35 8.74
CA ASN A 153 7.94 13.58 9.02
C ASN A 153 9.39 13.48 8.48
N ASN A 154 9.58 12.87 7.31
CA ASN A 154 10.91 12.66 6.74
C ASN A 154 11.65 14.00 6.57
N GLY A 155 12.91 14.06 7.03
CA GLY A 155 13.72 15.27 7.04
C GLY A 155 13.44 16.23 8.20
N GLU A 156 12.37 16.02 8.98
CA GLU A 156 12.02 16.84 10.14
C GLU A 156 12.42 16.15 11.46
N VAL A 157 12.69 16.97 12.49
CA VAL A 157 13.02 16.47 13.82
C VAL A 157 11.74 16.24 14.61
N VAL A 158 11.45 14.98 14.93
CA VAL A 158 10.33 14.60 15.80
C VAL A 158 10.80 14.55 17.24
N THR A 159 10.08 15.20 18.16
CA THR A 159 10.49 15.27 19.56
C THR A 159 10.38 13.91 20.25
N ARG A 160 11.16 13.72 21.32
CA ARG A 160 11.11 12.48 22.12
C ARG A 160 9.74 12.29 22.78
N ALA A 161 9.11 13.38 23.21
CA ALA A 161 7.78 13.35 23.81
C ALA A 161 6.72 12.86 22.81
N ASP A 162 6.74 13.38 21.58
CA ASP A 162 5.78 12.97 20.53
C ASP A 162 6.00 11.51 20.13
N LEU A 163 7.26 11.07 20.03
CA LEU A 163 7.59 9.67 19.74
C LEU A 163 7.09 8.73 20.84
N VAL A 164 7.22 9.13 22.10
CA VAL A 164 6.72 8.35 23.24
C VAL A 164 5.19 8.30 23.23
N ALA A 165 4.53 9.44 23.01
CA ALA A 165 3.07 9.52 22.96
C ALA A 165 2.48 8.64 21.84
N GLU A 166 3.04 8.68 20.64
CA GLU A 166 2.54 7.88 19.51
C GLU A 166 2.74 6.37 19.69
N VAL A 167 3.91 5.97 20.20
CA VAL A 167 4.29 4.56 20.30
C VAL A 167 3.55 3.85 21.44
N TRP A 168 3.39 4.52 22.59
CA TRP A 168 2.79 3.93 23.80
C TRP A 168 1.37 4.42 24.10
N GLY A 169 0.91 5.56 23.58
CA GLY A 169 -0.43 6.13 23.84
C GLY A 169 -0.55 6.88 25.17
N ASP A 170 -1.55 7.76 25.27
CA ASP A 170 -1.71 8.73 26.38
C ASP A 170 -2.01 8.10 27.75
N GLU A 171 -2.62 6.91 27.81
CA GLU A 171 -2.90 6.23 29.09
C GLU A 171 -1.70 5.43 29.64
N GLN A 172 -0.65 5.22 28.83
CA GLN A 172 0.52 4.39 29.17
C GLN A 172 1.84 5.16 29.13
N SER A 173 1.85 6.42 28.69
CA SER A 173 3.03 7.30 28.65
C SER A 173 3.47 7.75 30.05
N ALA A 174 2.60 7.67 31.06
CA ALA A 174 2.92 7.93 32.47
C ALA A 174 3.90 6.86 33.01
N GLY A 175 5.21 7.09 32.83
CA GLY A 175 6.28 6.23 33.33
C GLY A 175 7.11 5.52 32.25
N VAL A 176 6.83 5.74 30.96
CA VAL A 176 7.72 5.27 29.89
C VAL A 176 8.97 6.14 29.88
N SER A 177 10.10 5.54 30.27
CA SER A 177 11.37 6.25 30.27
C SER A 177 11.91 6.46 28.85
N ASP A 178 12.63 7.55 28.68
CA ASP A 178 13.51 7.83 27.54
C ASP A 178 14.39 6.63 27.13
N GLN A 179 14.76 5.77 28.07
CA GLN A 179 15.56 4.56 27.81
C GLN A 179 14.79 3.52 26.97
N ALA A 180 13.47 3.44 27.08
CA ALA A 180 12.64 2.54 26.29
C ALA A 180 12.59 3.00 24.82
N LEU A 181 12.45 4.31 24.59
CA LEU A 181 12.57 4.92 23.27
C LEU A 181 13.95 4.65 22.67
N ASP A 182 15.01 4.87 23.43
CA ASP A 182 16.39 4.63 22.96
C ASP A 182 16.62 3.16 22.60
N ALA A 183 16.06 2.21 23.37
CA ALA A 183 16.12 0.80 23.06
C ALA A 183 15.38 0.44 21.76
N LEU A 184 14.20 1.03 21.50
CA LEU A 184 13.48 0.83 20.23
C LEU A 184 14.27 1.40 19.05
N VAL A 185 14.78 2.61 19.18
CA VAL A 185 15.55 3.30 18.14
C VAL A 185 16.81 2.51 17.81
N ARG A 186 17.55 2.01 18.82
CA ARG A 186 18.73 1.15 18.61
C ARG A 186 18.37 -0.09 17.81
N ARG A 187 17.34 -0.83 18.24
CA ARG A 187 16.91 -2.05 17.55
C ARG A 187 16.49 -1.75 16.11
N LEU A 188 15.73 -0.68 15.90
CA LEU A 188 15.28 -0.28 14.56
C LEU A 188 16.44 0.05 13.63
N ARG A 189 17.47 0.77 14.12
CA ARG A 189 18.71 1.03 13.38
C ARG A 189 19.41 -0.27 12.98
N GLU A 190 19.57 -1.21 13.92
CA GLU A 190 20.20 -2.52 13.64
C GLU A 190 19.45 -3.28 12.54
N ARG A 191 18.11 -3.25 12.59
CA ARG A 191 17.27 -3.93 11.60
C ARG A 191 17.37 -3.32 10.20
N ILE A 192 17.42 -1.99 10.12
CA ILE A 192 17.56 -1.27 8.84
C ILE A 192 18.98 -1.43 8.30
N ALA A 193 19.99 -1.31 9.15
CA ALA A 193 21.41 -1.45 8.77
C ALA A 193 21.76 -2.87 8.28
N ALA A 194 20.99 -3.89 8.68
CA ALA A 194 21.13 -5.24 8.15
C ALA A 194 20.77 -5.34 6.65
N LEU A 195 19.95 -4.42 6.13
CA LEU A 195 19.56 -4.33 4.72
C LEU A 195 20.38 -3.30 3.95
N ASP A 196 20.70 -2.17 4.59
CA ASP A 196 21.57 -1.15 4.03
C ASP A 196 22.57 -0.66 5.08
N PRO A 197 23.77 -1.27 5.15
CA PRO A 197 24.80 -0.85 6.08
C PRO A 197 25.49 0.45 5.65
N THR A 198 25.21 0.95 4.44
CA THR A 198 25.91 2.11 3.85
C THR A 198 25.28 3.45 4.23
N HIS A 199 24.05 3.45 4.73
CA HIS A 199 23.32 4.66 5.04
C HIS A 199 22.71 4.66 6.45
N GLN A 200 22.84 5.78 7.15
CA GLN A 200 22.24 5.98 8.47
C GLN A 200 20.88 6.67 8.33
N TYR A 201 19.80 5.89 8.32
CA TYR A 201 18.44 6.41 8.15
C TYR A 201 17.90 7.17 9.36
N ILE A 202 18.24 6.75 10.58
CA ILE A 202 17.64 7.33 11.80
C ILE A 202 18.71 8.05 12.61
N THR A 203 18.63 9.38 12.64
CA THR A 203 19.62 10.26 13.27
C THR A 203 19.08 10.87 14.56
N THR A 204 19.90 10.92 15.60
CA THR A 204 19.56 11.62 16.84
C THR A 204 20.03 13.07 16.74
N VAL A 205 19.10 14.02 16.85
CA VAL A 205 19.42 15.45 16.91
C VAL A 205 19.49 15.85 18.40
N ARG A 206 20.71 16.03 18.89
CA ARG A 206 21.00 16.24 20.32
C ARG A 206 20.15 17.39 20.87
N GLY A 207 19.45 17.12 21.98
CA GLY A 207 18.60 18.10 22.67
C GLY A 207 17.25 18.40 22.00
N HIS A 208 16.95 17.80 20.83
CA HIS A 208 15.74 18.12 20.07
C HIS A 208 14.88 16.89 19.80
N GLY A 209 15.46 15.78 19.35
CA GLY A 209 14.67 14.62 18.98
C GLY A 209 15.36 13.65 18.02
N ILE A 210 14.56 13.05 17.16
CA ILE A 210 14.99 12.03 16.20
C ILE A 210 14.45 12.42 14.83
N ARG A 211 15.27 12.22 13.80
CA ARG A 211 14.94 12.51 12.40
C ARG A 211 15.14 11.27 11.54
N LEU A 212 14.26 11.08 10.56
CA LEU A 212 14.52 10.19 9.44
C LEU A 212 15.22 10.96 8.32
N ASP A 213 16.34 10.40 7.86
CA ASP A 213 17.08 10.83 6.69
C ASP A 213 16.87 9.76 5.61
N ASN A 214 15.76 9.81 4.89
CA ASN A 214 15.43 8.90 3.79
C ASN A 214 15.78 9.53 2.43
N PRO A 215 16.96 9.25 1.85
CA PRO A 215 17.35 9.80 0.55
C PRO A 215 16.48 9.19 -0.56
N PRO A 216 16.33 9.87 -1.71
CA PRO A 216 15.74 9.26 -2.89
C PRO A 216 16.46 7.94 -3.24
N ALA A 217 15.69 6.98 -3.77
CA ALA A 217 16.18 5.69 -4.23
C ALA A 217 17.30 5.83 -5.26
#